data_AF-A0AAV7JHP1-F1
#
_entry.id   AF-A0AAV7JHP1-F1
#
_cell.length_a   1.000
_cell.length_b   1.000
_cell.length_c   1.000
_cell.angle_alpha   90.00
_cell.angle_beta   90.00
_cell.angle_gamma   90.00
#
_symmetry.space_group_name_H-M   'P 1'
#
loop_
_entity.id
_entity.type
_entity.pdbx_description
1 polymer ?
#
loop_
_entity_poly.entity_id
_entity_poly.type
_entity_poly.pdbx_seq_one_letter_code
_entity_poly.pdbx_strand_id
1 'polypeptide(L)'
;MLPNMSELLFIQDGAPAHTAKATQEWCAQHFPCFWKRGEWPANSPDLNPIENLWAIMVDQLDELGQVSNNQSLIQKLKIAWESIDPDILNYLVSIMPNRI
;
A
#
# COMPACT_ATOMS: atom_id res chain seq x y z
N MET A 1 7.37 3.78 -17.86
CA MET A 1 8.32 4.83 -17.46
C MET A 1 7.94 5.18 -16.04
N LEU A 2 8.84 5.02 -15.05
CA LEU A 2 8.51 5.43 -13.68
C LEU A 2 8.29 6.96 -13.67
N PRO A 3 7.29 7.47 -12.94
CA PRO A 3 7.04 8.91 -12.87
C PRO A 3 8.29 9.63 -12.36
N ASN A 4 8.41 10.91 -12.72
CA ASN A 4 9.47 11.75 -12.19
C ASN A 4 9.41 11.68 -10.66
N MET A 5 10.54 11.38 -10.01
CA MET A 5 10.59 11.23 -8.54
C MET A 5 10.10 12.50 -7.82
N SER A 6 10.18 13.68 -8.46
CA SER A 6 9.64 14.93 -7.90
C SER A 6 8.10 14.99 -7.83
N GLU A 7 7.39 14.04 -8.44
CA GLU A 7 5.93 13.93 -8.46
C GLU A 7 5.41 12.83 -7.52
N LEU A 8 6.31 12.12 -6.83
CA LEU A 8 5.93 11.04 -5.91
C LEU A 8 5.53 11.58 -4.55
N LEU A 9 4.32 11.21 -4.13
CA LEU A 9 3.79 11.45 -2.80
C LEU A 9 3.79 10.13 -2.01
N PHE A 10 4.57 10.05 -0.94
CA PHE A 10 4.51 8.93 -0.01
C PHE A 10 3.33 9.10 0.96
N ILE A 11 2.47 8.08 1.01
CA ILE A 11 1.27 8.07 1.85
C ILE A 11 1.33 6.87 2.80
N GLN A 12 0.98 7.10 4.06
CA GLN A 12 0.85 6.08 5.11
C GLN A 12 -0.31 6.47 6.03
N ASP A 13 -0.92 5.49 6.69
CA ASP A 13 -2.04 5.72 7.60
C ASP A 13 -1.63 6.43 8.90
N GLY A 14 -2.63 6.76 9.73
CA GLY A 14 -2.46 7.44 11.00
C GLY A 14 -1.93 6.57 12.16
N ALA A 15 -1.40 5.36 11.93
CA ALA A 15 -0.97 4.47 13.00
C ALA A 15 0.10 5.13 13.93
N PRO A 16 0.15 4.78 15.22
CA PRO A 16 1.10 5.39 16.16
C PRO A 16 2.57 5.33 15.72
N ALA A 17 2.97 4.23 15.07
CA ALA A 17 4.33 4.06 14.54
C ALA A 17 4.63 5.02 13.38
N HIS A 18 3.66 5.24 12.48
CA HIS A 18 3.80 6.14 11.34
C HIS A 18 3.79 7.61 11.76
N THR A 19 3.04 7.95 12.80
CA THR A 19 2.95 9.32 13.33
C THR A 19 4.01 9.65 14.38
N ALA A 20 4.90 8.71 14.72
CA ALA A 20 6.00 8.92 15.66
C ALA A 20 7.02 9.93 15.10
N LYS A 21 7.64 10.71 15.99
CA LYS A 21 8.61 11.76 15.61
C LYS A 21 9.75 11.21 14.74
N ALA A 22 10.37 10.11 15.17
CA ALA A 22 11.48 9.49 14.44
C ALA A 22 11.08 9.05 13.02
N THR A 23 9.89 8.47 12.86
CA THR A 23 9.37 8.04 11.56
C THR A 23 9.10 9.22 10.63
N GLN A 24 8.49 10.28 11.16
CA GLN A 24 8.21 11.51 10.39
C GLN A 24 9.49 12.23 9.96
N GLU A 25 10.50 12.30 10.85
CA GLU A 25 11.83 12.84 10.53
C GLU A 25 12.53 12.02 9.44
N TRP A 26 12.47 10.69 9.53
CA TRP A 26 13.00 9.80 8.51
C TRP A 26 12.30 10.02 7.17
N CYS A 27 10.96 10.08 7.14
CA CYS A 27 10.20 10.33 5.91
C CYS A 27 10.58 11.66 5.26
N ALA A 28 10.74 12.73 6.05
CA ALA A 28 11.12 14.05 5.57
C ALA A 28 12.53 14.09 4.93
N GLN A 29 13.42 13.16 5.32
CA GLN A 29 14.77 13.06 4.76
C GLN A 29 14.84 12.19 3.50
N HIS A 30 13.89 11.28 3.30
CA HIS A 30 13.97 10.24 2.26
C HIS A 30 12.94 10.40 1.14
N PHE A 31 11.82 11.09 1.39
CA PHE A 31 10.77 11.28 0.40
C PHE A 31 10.68 12.76 -0.03
N PRO A 32 10.55 13.03 -1.34
CA PRO A 32 10.42 14.39 -1.85
C PRO A 32 9.11 15.05 -1.40
N CYS A 33 8.03 14.27 -1.32
CA CYS A 33 6.75 14.66 -0.74
C CYS A 33 6.19 13.48 0.06
N PHE A 34 5.61 13.76 1.23
CA PHE A 34 4.89 12.75 2.01
C PHE A 34 3.79 13.37 2.87
N TRP A 35 2.79 12.56 3.21
CA TRP A 35 1.75 12.97 4.16
C TRP A 35 2.29 12.95 5.59
N LYS A 36 2.23 14.13 6.21
CA LYS A 36 2.64 14.34 7.60
C LYS A 36 1.57 13.82 8.55
N ARG A 37 1.92 13.74 9.84
CA ARG A 37 0.97 13.50 10.92
C ARG A 37 -0.25 14.44 10.77
N GLY A 38 -1.44 13.85 10.71
CA GLY A 38 -2.71 14.57 10.65
C GLY A 38 -3.27 14.81 9.25
N GLU A 39 -2.50 14.53 8.19
CA GLU A 39 -2.99 14.60 6.80
C GLU A 39 -3.91 13.42 6.48
N TRP A 40 -3.66 12.24 7.07
CA TRP A 40 -4.53 11.07 6.92
C TRP A 40 -5.83 11.23 7.75
N PRO A 41 -7.02 11.14 7.14
CA PRO A 41 -8.28 11.21 7.86
C PRO A 41 -8.43 10.08 8.89
N ALA A 42 -8.84 10.42 10.11
CA ALA A 42 -9.02 9.44 11.18
C ALA A 42 -10.06 8.38 10.79
N ASN A 43 -9.84 7.11 11.20
CA ASN A 43 -10.76 5.99 10.97
C ASN A 43 -11.19 5.78 9.50
N SER A 44 -10.29 6.07 8.56
CA SER A 44 -10.60 5.97 7.13
C SER A 44 -9.75 4.89 6.44
N PRO A 45 -9.89 3.60 6.81
CA PRO A 45 -9.17 2.50 6.16
C PRO A 45 -9.52 2.41 4.66
N ASP A 46 -10.75 2.81 4.29
CA ASP A 46 -11.25 2.83 2.92
C ASP A 46 -10.45 3.75 2.00
N LEU A 47 -9.64 4.66 2.55
CA LEU A 47 -8.77 5.54 1.77
C LEU A 47 -7.45 4.90 1.40
N ASN A 48 -7.09 3.72 1.92
CA ASN A 48 -5.79 3.13 1.65
C ASN A 48 -5.86 2.18 0.45
N PRO A 49 -5.23 2.51 -0.70
CA PRO A 49 -5.33 1.68 -1.89
C PRO A 49 -4.68 0.31 -1.67
N ILE A 50 -3.80 0.19 -0.67
CA ILE A 50 -3.18 -1.09 -0.30
C ILE A 50 -4.20 -2.08 0.28
N GLU A 51 -5.29 -1.61 0.90
CA GLU A 51 -6.32 -2.49 1.47
C GLU A 51 -7.07 -3.23 0.35
N ASN A 52 -7.41 -2.52 -0.73
CA ASN A 52 -8.00 -3.12 -1.92
C ASN A 52 -7.02 -4.13 -2.57
N LEU A 53 -5.73 -3.78 -2.61
CA LEU A 53 -4.69 -4.66 -3.13
C LEU A 53 -4.54 -5.93 -2.29
N TRP A 54 -4.57 -5.80 -0.95
CA TRP A 54 -4.54 -6.94 -0.05
C TRP A 54 -5.76 -7.85 -0.21
N ALA A 55 -6.95 -7.29 -0.39
CA ALA A 55 -8.15 -8.08 -0.68
C ALA A 55 -7.96 -8.93 -1.96
N ILE A 56 -7.48 -8.31 -3.05
CA ILE A 56 -7.19 -9.02 -4.30
C ILE A 56 -6.13 -10.12 -4.08
N MET A 57 -5.08 -9.83 -3.32
CA MET A 57 -4.04 -10.83 -3.01
C MET A 57 -4.57 -11.98 -2.18
N VAL A 58 -5.47 -11.73 -1.22
CA VAL A 58 -6.11 -12.78 -0.41
C VAL A 58 -6.99 -13.68 -1.29
N ASP A 59 -7.79 -13.10 -2.19
CA ASP A 59 -8.60 -13.87 -3.13
C ASP A 59 -7.73 -14.78 -4.01
N GLN A 60 -6.61 -14.26 -4.52
CA GLN A 60 -5.63 -15.04 -5.30
C GLN A 60 -4.95 -16.14 -4.46
N LEU A 61 -4.65 -15.87 -3.18
CA LEU A 61 -4.08 -16.87 -2.28
C LEU A 61 -5.04 -18.03 -2.01
N ASP A 62 -6.33 -17.74 -1.85
CA ASP A 62 -7.37 -18.74 -1.62
C ASP A 62 -7.51 -19.70 -2.81
N GLU A 63 -7.38 -19.18 -4.04
CA GLU A 63 -7.34 -19.99 -5.27
C GLU A 63 -6.10 -20.91 -5.34
N LEU A 64 -4.97 -20.49 -4.76
CA LEU A 64 -3.73 -21.29 -4.69
C LEU A 64 -3.78 -22.40 -3.63
N GLY A 65 -4.87 -22.49 -2.85
CA GLY A 65 -5.13 -23.52 -1.85
C GLY A 65 -4.41 -23.33 -0.51
N GLN A 66 -4.45 -24.34 0.36
CA GLN A 66 -4.00 -24.21 1.76
C GLN A 66 -2.51 -23.86 1.92
N VAL A 67 -2.23 -23.00 2.90
CA VAL A 67 -0.90 -22.62 3.37
C VAL A 67 -0.55 -23.47 4.58
N SER A 68 0.60 -24.13 4.57
CA SER A 68 1.01 -25.08 5.64
C SER A 68 2.14 -24.56 6.52
N ASN A 69 2.90 -23.56 6.05
CA ASN A 69 4.01 -22.94 6.77
C ASN A 69 4.38 -21.58 6.16
N ASN A 70 5.24 -20.82 6.86
CA ASN A 70 5.68 -19.49 6.44
C ASN A 70 6.35 -19.47 5.05
N GLN A 71 7.12 -20.51 4.70
CA GLN A 71 7.77 -20.57 3.39
C GLN A 71 6.74 -20.73 2.26
N SER A 72 5.75 -21.62 2.45
CA SER A 72 4.65 -21.78 1.49
C SER A 72 3.80 -20.52 1.37
N LEU A 73 3.59 -19.79 2.48
CA LEU A 73 2.88 -18.51 2.48
C LEU A 73 3.63 -17.47 1.63
N ILE A 74 4.92 -17.29 1.88
CA ILE A 74 5.76 -16.33 1.14
C ILE A 74 5.78 -16.66 -0.36
N GLN A 75 5.90 -17.94 -0.71
CA GLN A 75 5.89 -18.38 -2.11
C GLN A 75 4.56 -18.05 -2.79
N LYS A 76 3.43 -18.37 -2.15
CA LYS A 76 2.11 -18.09 -2.72
C LYS A 76 1.81 -16.59 -2.81
N LEU A 77 2.24 -15.80 -1.81
CA LEU A 77 2.13 -14.34 -1.86
C LEU A 77 2.89 -13.74 -3.04
N LYS A 78 4.08 -14.28 -3.36
CA LYS A 78 4.84 -13.86 -4.54
C LYS A 78 4.12 -14.20 -5.83
N ILE A 79 3.54 -15.40 -5.94
CA ILE A 79 2.75 -15.81 -7.11
C ILE A 79 1.54 -14.89 -7.27
N ALA A 80 0.79 -14.63 -6.19
CA ALA A 80 -0.35 -13.72 -6.20
C ALA A 80 0.05 -12.28 -6.56
N TRP A 81 1.20 -11.81 -6.10
CA TRP A 81 1.73 -10.50 -6.48
C TRP A 81 2.09 -10.44 -7.97
N GLU A 82 2.76 -11.46 -8.49
CA GLU A 82 3.20 -11.54 -9.88
C GLU A 82 2.03 -11.74 -10.86
N SER A 83 0.87 -12.24 -10.39
CA SER A 83 -0.33 -12.39 -11.22
C SER A 83 -1.17 -11.11 -11.34
N ILE A 84 -0.92 -10.10 -10.50
CA ILE A 84 -1.66 -8.83 -10.54
C ILE A 84 -1.24 -8.03 -11.77
N ASP A 85 -2.21 -7.74 -12.63
CA ASP A 85 -2.01 -6.87 -13.79
C ASP A 85 -1.63 -5.44 -13.32
N PRO A 86 -0.56 -4.83 -13.83
CA PRO A 86 -0.22 -3.44 -13.56
C PRO A 86 -1.39 -2.45 -13.77
N ASP A 87 -2.33 -2.73 -14.66
CA ASP A 87 -3.51 -1.90 -14.88
C ASP A 87 -4.46 -1.88 -13.67
N ILE A 88 -4.51 -2.96 -12.88
CA ILE A 88 -5.23 -2.97 -11.60
C ILE A 88 -4.58 -1.98 -10.64
N LEU A 89 -3.26 -1.96 -10.55
CA LEU A 89 -2.54 -1.02 -9.67
C LEU A 89 -2.81 0.43 -10.08
N ASN A 90 -2.73 0.72 -11.39
CA ASN A 90 -3.04 2.04 -11.93
C ASN A 90 -4.49 2.45 -11.63
N TYR A 91 -5.44 1.53 -11.79
CA TYR A 91 -6.84 1.75 -11.46
C TYR A 91 -7.04 2.06 -9.98
N LEU A 92 -6.47 1.26 -9.07
CA LEU A 92 -6.57 1.45 -7.62
C LEU A 92 -6.02 2.81 -7.18
N VAL A 93 -4.92 3.27 -7.79
CA VAL A 93 -4.38 4.61 -7.55
C VAL A 93 -5.29 5.69 -8.13
N SER A 94 -5.84 5.49 -9.34
CA SER A 94 -6.69 6.49 -10.01
C SER A 94 -8.00 6.81 -9.28
N ILE A 95 -8.53 5.85 -8.50
CA ILE A 95 -9.78 6.05 -7.75
C ILE A 95 -9.57 6.73 -6.39
N MET A 96 -8.31 6.89 -5.95
CA MET A 96 -7.97 7.51 -4.66
C MET A 96 -8.49 8.94 -4.50
N PRO A 97 -8.35 9.85 -5.48
CA PRO A 97 -8.87 11.21 -5.36
C PRO A 97 -10.39 11.27 -5.18
N ASN A 98 -11.14 10.24 -5.61
CA ASN A 98 -12.59 10.18 -5.43
C ASN A 98 -13.00 9.70 -4.04
N ARG A 99 -12.05 9.27 -3.20
CA ARG A 99 -12.31 8.79 -1.85
C ARG A 99 -11.96 9.83 -0.77
N ILE A 100 -11.07 10.80 -1.07
CA ILE A 100 -10.61 11.86 -0.15
C ILE A 100 -11.58 13.04 -0.11
#